data_AF-A0A344PI75-F1
#
_entry.id   AF-A0A344PI75-F1
#
_cell.length_a   1.000
_cell.length_b   1.000
_cell.length_c   1.000
_cell.angle_alpha   90.00
_cell.angle_beta   90.00
_cell.angle_gamma   90.00
#
_symmetry.space_group_name_H-M   'P 1'
#
loop_
_entity.id
_entity.type
_entity.pdbx_description
1 polymer ?
#
loop_
_entity_poly.entity_id
_entity_poly.type
_entity_poly.pdbx_seq_one_letter_code
_entity_poly.pdbx_strand_id
1 'polypeptide(L)'
;MGALWSYHPAQDLAISGPTDSFARAEGASLDIHRCAQSGCVTHWSARPGTFAEGRVGVNARLFDGFDPWTAPLRRIDGAHHAWR
;
A
#
# COMPACT_ATOMS: atom_id res chain seq x y z
N MET A 1 13.36 -1.63 3.27
CA MET A 1 12.67 -2.34 2.16
C MET A 1 11.77 -1.34 1.44
N GLY A 2 11.88 -1.23 0.12
CA GLY A 2 11.07 -0.29 -0.68
C GLY A 2 9.86 -0.98 -1.32
N ALA A 3 8.64 -0.47 -1.07
CA ALA A 3 7.43 -0.88 -1.75
C ALA A 3 7.20 -0.02 -3.01
N LEU A 4 6.47 -0.54 -3.99
CA LEU A 4 5.92 0.25 -5.10
C LEU A 4 4.41 0.16 -4.98
N TRP A 5 3.74 1.28 -4.78
CA TRP A 5 2.31 1.27 -4.47
C TRP A 5 1.46 1.47 -5.72
N SER A 6 0.60 0.51 -6.00
CA SER A 6 -0.58 0.69 -6.86
C SER A 6 -1.78 1.00 -5.97
N TYR A 7 -2.51 2.07 -6.27
CA TYR A 7 -3.64 2.54 -5.45
C TYR A 7 -4.96 2.05 -6.01
N HIS A 8 -5.82 1.50 -5.16
CA HIS A 8 -7.12 0.93 -5.54
C HIS A 8 -8.20 1.32 -4.53
N PRO A 9 -9.49 1.27 -4.92
CA PRO A 9 -10.60 1.25 -3.97
C PRO A 9 -10.50 0.03 -3.04
N ALA A 10 -10.74 0.21 -1.75
CA ALA A 10 -10.67 -0.88 -0.78
C ALA A 10 -11.67 -2.02 -1.08
N GLN A 11 -12.82 -1.68 -1.66
CA GLN A 11 -13.85 -2.65 -2.05
C GLN A 11 -13.43 -3.60 -3.20
N ASP A 12 -12.40 -3.22 -3.97
CA ASP A 12 -11.92 -4.03 -5.10
C ASP A 12 -10.84 -5.05 -4.67
N LEU A 13 -10.49 -5.09 -3.38
CA LEU A 13 -9.45 -5.96 -2.84
C LEU A 13 -10.03 -7.02 -1.89
N ALA A 14 -9.61 -8.27 -2.10
CA ALA A 14 -9.79 -9.35 -1.14
C ALA A 14 -8.43 -9.74 -0.55
N ILE A 15 -8.36 -9.84 0.79
CA ILE A 15 -7.15 -10.26 1.50
C ILE A 15 -7.31 -11.74 1.86
N SER A 16 -6.38 -12.57 1.39
CA SER A 16 -6.34 -13.99 1.71
C SER A 16 -5.07 -14.34 2.48
N GLY A 17 -5.23 -15.17 3.51
CA GLY A 17 -4.12 -15.64 4.35
C GLY A 17 -3.76 -14.67 5.49
N PRO A 18 -2.93 -15.13 6.45
CA PRO A 18 -2.60 -14.37 7.65
C PRO A 18 -1.61 -13.23 7.36
N THR A 19 -1.90 -12.04 7.92
CA THR A 19 -1.01 -10.88 7.89
C THR A 19 -0.81 -10.29 9.26
N ASP A 20 0.40 -9.82 9.55
CA ASP A 20 0.64 -8.87 10.63
C ASP A 20 0.48 -7.44 10.10
N SER A 21 -0.03 -6.53 10.92
CA SER A 21 -0.08 -5.10 10.59
C SER A 21 0.71 -4.26 11.60
N PHE A 22 1.17 -3.10 11.13
CA PHE A 22 1.73 -2.08 12.01
C PHE A 22 1.41 -0.68 11.51
N ALA A 23 1.39 0.26 12.44
CA ALA A 23 1.22 1.68 12.18
C ALA A 23 2.52 2.41 12.45
N ARG A 24 2.85 3.39 11.61
CA ARG A 24 4.13 4.09 11.71
C ARG A 24 4.17 5.09 12.88
N ALA A 25 3.03 5.59 13.32
CA ALA A 25 2.90 6.57 14.40
C ALA A 25 1.49 6.55 15.01
N GLU A 26 1.35 7.16 16.19
CA GLU A 26 0.04 7.53 16.73
C GLU A 26 -0.68 8.50 15.79
N GLY A 27 -1.98 8.30 15.57
CA GLY A 27 -2.75 9.08 14.58
C GLY A 27 -2.41 8.79 13.11
N ALA A 28 -1.66 7.73 12.79
CA ALA A 28 -1.40 7.33 11.41
C ALA A 28 -2.72 7.06 10.66
N SER A 29 -2.77 7.41 9.37
CA SER A 29 -3.94 7.24 8.52
C SER A 29 -4.09 5.86 7.88
N LEU A 30 -3.09 5.00 8.04
CA LEU A 30 -3.04 3.67 7.44
C LEU A 30 -2.29 2.67 8.32
N ASP A 31 -2.59 1.41 8.10
CA ASP A 31 -1.87 0.25 8.63
C ASP A 31 -1.14 -0.45 7.49
N ILE A 32 0.13 -0.79 7.69
CA ILE A 32 0.94 -1.53 6.72
C ILE A 32 0.87 -3.01 7.07
N HIS A 33 0.48 -3.84 6.11
CA HIS A 33 0.35 -5.28 6.25
C HIS A 33 1.54 -6.01 5.63
N ARG A 34 2.01 -7.04 6.33
CA ARG A 34 3.01 -7.98 5.82
C ARG A 34 2.52 -9.43 5.97
N CYS A 35 2.95 -10.28 5.06
CA CYS A 35 2.71 -11.72 5.16
C CYS A 35 3.33 -12.26 6.47
N ALA A 36 2.56 -12.99 7.28
CA ALA A 36 3.03 -13.55 8.53
C ALA A 36 4.11 -14.64 8.33
N GLN A 37 4.20 -15.23 7.14
CA GLN A 37 5.15 -16.30 6.82
C GLN A 37 6.47 -15.78 6.25
N SER A 38 6.40 -14.91 5.23
CA SER A 38 7.59 -14.41 4.53
C SER A 38 8.05 -13.01 4.98
N GLY A 39 7.22 -12.30 5.73
CA GLY A 39 7.49 -10.91 6.14
C GLY A 39 7.40 -9.88 5.01
N CYS A 40 7.09 -10.29 3.77
CA CYS A 40 6.92 -9.37 2.65
C CYS A 40 5.75 -8.42 2.89
N VAL A 41 5.97 -7.12 2.70
CA VAL A 41 4.90 -6.11 2.73
C VAL A 41 3.99 -6.30 1.52
N THR A 42 2.70 -6.52 1.77
CA THR A 42 1.71 -6.84 0.73
C THR A 42 0.87 -5.63 0.35
N HIS A 43 0.31 -4.95 1.35
CA HIS A 43 -0.55 -3.79 1.15
C HIS A 43 -0.53 -2.87 2.36
N TRP A 44 -1.12 -1.69 2.24
CA TRP A 44 -1.60 -0.92 3.38
C TRP A 44 -3.09 -0.69 3.26
N SER A 45 -3.82 -0.68 4.38
CA SER A 45 -5.24 -0.33 4.44
C SER A 45 -5.43 1.01 5.14
N ALA A 46 -6.37 1.80 4.67
CA ALA A 46 -6.73 3.03 5.35
C ALA A 46 -7.43 2.76 6.68
N ARG A 47 -7.23 3.66 7.65
CA ARG A 47 -8.01 3.67 8.89
C ARG A 47 -9.32 4.45 8.71
N PRO A 48 -10.41 4.03 9.37
CA PRO A 48 -11.68 4.73 9.32
C PRO A 48 -11.57 6.20 9.74
N GLY A 49 -12.31 7.09 9.08
CA GLY A 49 -12.36 8.52 9.40
C GLY A 49 -11.08 9.30 9.06
N THR A 50 -10.18 8.74 8.24
CA THR A 50 -8.95 9.41 7.80
C THR A 50 -9.04 9.81 6.34
N PHE A 51 -8.18 10.72 5.89
CA PHE A 51 -8.15 11.16 4.48
C PHE A 51 -7.87 10.02 3.47
N ALA A 52 -7.35 8.89 3.94
CA ALA A 52 -7.07 7.72 3.12
C ALA A 52 -8.28 6.78 3.00
N GLU A 53 -9.35 7.00 3.75
CA GLU A 53 -10.52 6.12 3.84
C GLU A 53 -11.06 5.72 2.46
N GLY A 54 -11.44 4.44 2.35
CA GLY A 54 -11.88 3.84 1.08
C GLY A 54 -10.75 3.51 0.10
N ARG A 55 -9.48 3.79 0.43
CA ARG A 55 -8.32 3.47 -0.40
C ARG A 55 -7.47 2.38 0.22
N VAL A 56 -6.79 1.66 -0.66
CA VAL A 56 -5.78 0.67 -0.33
C VAL A 56 -4.60 0.84 -1.29
N GLY A 57 -3.39 0.55 -0.84
CA GLY A 57 -2.24 0.49 -1.72
C GLY A 57 -1.65 -0.89 -1.68
N VAL A 58 -1.52 -1.50 -2.85
CA VAL A 58 -0.98 -2.85 -3.03
C VAL A 58 0.45 -2.74 -3.52
N ASN A 59 1.34 -3.57 -3.00
CA ASN A 59 2.73 -3.62 -3.44
C ASN A 59 2.79 -4.23 -4.85
N ALA A 60 2.88 -3.37 -5.86
CA ALA A 60 2.88 -3.75 -7.27
C ALA A 60 4.04 -4.69 -7.65
N ARG A 61 5.11 -4.74 -6.84
CA ARG A 61 6.18 -5.74 -7.02
C ARG A 61 5.72 -7.18 -6.81
N LEU A 62 4.54 -7.40 -6.24
CA LEU A 62 3.93 -8.71 -6.05
C LEU A 62 2.96 -9.10 -7.17
N PHE A 63 2.74 -8.23 -8.15
CA PHE A 63 1.88 -8.56 -9.29
C PHE A 63 2.61 -9.50 -10.26
N ASP A 64 1.92 -10.54 -10.69
CA ASP A 64 2.44 -11.50 -11.65
C ASP A 64 2.80 -10.81 -12.97
N GLY A 65 4.04 -11.02 -13.43
CA GLY A 65 4.53 -10.47 -14.69
C GLY A 65 4.70 -8.95 -14.73
N PHE A 66 4.58 -8.26 -13.59
CA PHE A 66 4.75 -6.80 -13.56
C PHE A 66 6.22 -6.39 -13.74
N ASP A 67 6.48 -5.59 -14.77
CA ASP A 67 7.77 -4.97 -15.02
C ASP A 67 7.75 -3.47 -14.66
N PRO A 68 8.42 -3.05 -13.55
CA PRO A 68 8.45 -1.65 -13.14
C PRO A 68 9.13 -0.72 -14.15
N TRP A 69 9.94 -1.24 -15.08
CA TRP A 69 10.66 -0.41 -16.06
C TRP A 69 9.78 0.03 -17.23
N THR A 70 8.66 -0.64 -17.45
CA THR A 70 7.70 -0.30 -18.52
C THR A 70 6.48 0.44 -17.99
N ALA A 71 6.26 0.42 -16.67
CA ALA A 71 5.13 1.08 -16.04
C ALA A 71 5.38 2.59 -15.83
N PRO A 72 4.35 3.45 -16.00
CA PRO A 72 4.46 4.85 -15.61
C PRO A 72 4.56 4.96 -14.09
N LEU A 73 5.74 5.32 -13.58
CA LEU A 73 5.99 5.48 -12.15
C LEU A 73 5.98 6.95 -11.75
N ARG A 74 5.21 7.27 -10.70
CA ARG A 74 5.30 8.55 -10.01
C ARG A 74 6.10 8.40 -8.72
N ARG A 75 7.23 9.09 -8.62
CA ARG A 75 7.98 9.21 -7.37
C ARG A 75 7.26 10.17 -6.43
N ILE A 76 6.95 9.71 -5.23
CA ILE A 76 6.40 10.54 -4.16
C ILE A 76 7.48 10.61 -3.08
N ASP A 77 8.19 11.73 -3.02
CA ASP A 77 9.30 11.98 -2.10
C ASP A 77 8.95 13.02 -1.02
N GLY A 78 7.66 13.39 -0.90
CA GLY A 78 7.19 14.37 0.08
C GLY A 78 7.56 15.82 -0.24
N ALA A 79 8.40 16.07 -1.27
CA ALA A 79 8.74 17.42 -1.72
C ALA A 79 7.66 18.03 -2.64
N HIS A 80 6.84 17.17 -3.26
CA HIS A 80 5.72 17.58 -4.12
C HIS A 80 4.37 17.33 -3.42
N HIS A 81 3.75 18.41 -2.95
CA HIS A 81 2.46 18.44 -2.25
C HIS A 81 1.23 18.42 -3.17
N ALA A 82 1.41 18.24 -4.47
CA ALA A 82 0.31 18.18 -5.43
C ALA A 82 -0.05 16.73 -5.77
N TRP A 83 -1.03 16.19 -5.05
CA TRP A 83 -1.84 15.08 -5.56
C TRP A 83 -2.74 15.64 -6.69
N ARG A 84 -2.17 15.87 -7.87
CA ARG A 84 -2.95 15.99 -9.11
C ARG A 84 -3.03 14.63 -9.80
#